data_AF-A0A3S5AS11-F1
#
_entry.id   AF-A0A3S5AS11-F1
#
_cell.length_a   1.000
_cell.length_b   1.000
_cell.length_c   1.000
_cell.angle_alpha   90.00
_cell.angle_beta   90.00
_cell.angle_gamma   90.00
#
_symmetry.space_group_name_H-M   'P 1'
#
loop_
_entity.id
_entity.type
_entity.pdbx_description
1 polymer ?
#
loop_
_entity_poly.entity_id
_entity_poly.type
_entity_poly.pdbx_seq_one_letter_code
_entity_poly.pdbx_strand_id
1 'polypeptide(L)'
;MTWLGSDGRKYVIVAKPNDDLRKDCRLMELNGMINKFLARNSETRQRALQIRTYAVIPLSEKGGLLEWVSHTEPFRSILTKLYIEAGKPINWAAMSKAAPEMDDSLEVKRDKFLNQWLPMFPIVFPRWFLNTFPNPSAWYSARECYARTCAVMSMVGYVLGLGDRHTENLLFDAQRGGLVHVDFACVFNTGLTLPWPELVPFRLTRGMQAALGPALHEGVFRRCCKAVMKLLRREVCLFFTRTLFPF
;
A
#
# COMPACT_ATOMS: atom_id res chain seq x y z
N MET A 1 -20.36 9.34 6.51
CA MET A 1 -21.80 9.13 6.25
C MET A 1 -22.03 7.67 5.87
N THR A 2 -23.18 7.08 6.18
CA THR A 2 -23.50 5.71 5.75
C THR A 2 -24.76 5.75 4.90
N TRP A 3 -24.69 5.24 3.68
CA TRP A 3 -25.79 5.19 2.72
C TRP A 3 -26.29 3.75 2.59
N LEU A 4 -27.60 3.56 2.49
CA LEU A 4 -28.22 2.25 2.26
C LEU A 4 -28.54 2.14 0.77
N GLY A 5 -27.94 1.17 0.08
CA GLY A 5 -28.25 0.89 -1.31
C GLY A 5 -29.62 0.23 -1.48
N SER A 6 -30.15 0.29 -2.69
CA SER A 6 -31.37 -0.46 -3.07
C SER A 6 -31.21 -1.97 -2.97
N ASP A 7 -29.98 -2.45 -2.91
CA ASP A 7 -29.59 -3.85 -2.66
C ASP A 7 -29.58 -4.23 -1.17
N GLY A 8 -29.94 -3.29 -0.28
CA GLY A 8 -29.92 -3.47 1.17
C GLY A 8 -28.52 -3.43 1.80
N ARG A 9 -27.47 -3.14 1.02
CA ARG A 9 -26.09 -3.05 1.53
C ARG A 9 -25.79 -1.65 2.04
N LYS A 10 -24.97 -1.58 3.09
CA LYS A 10 -24.50 -0.31 3.67
C LYS A 10 -23.18 0.09 3.03
N TYR A 11 -23.15 1.30 2.49
CA TYR A 11 -21.97 1.93 1.89
C TYR A 11 -21.53 3.07 2.78
N VAL A 12 -20.30 3.02 3.29
CA VAL A 12 -19.74 4.11 4.09
C VAL A 12 -19.04 5.08 3.15
N ILE A 13 -19.44 6.34 3.21
CA ILE A 13 -18.93 7.43 2.37
C ILE A 13 -18.25 8.47 3.24
N VAL A 14 -17.04 8.86 2.86
CA VAL A 14 -16.26 9.93 3.48
C VAL A 14 -16.38 11.17 2.62
N ALA A 15 -16.86 12.27 3.18
CA ALA A 15 -16.71 13.57 2.57
C ALA A 15 -15.35 14.14 3.01
N LYS A 16 -14.43 14.36 2.06
CA LYS A 16 -13.12 14.96 2.34
C LYS A 16 -13.19 16.45 2.00
N PRO A 17 -13.26 17.35 3.00
CA PRO A 17 -13.29 18.79 2.74
C PRO A 17 -11.89 19.30 2.41
N ASN A 18 -11.83 20.38 1.63
CA ASN A 18 -10.61 21.12 1.27
C ASN A 18 -9.54 20.30 0.56
N ASP A 19 -9.94 19.26 -0.18
CA ASP A 19 -9.00 18.43 -0.95
C ASP A 19 -9.50 18.23 -2.39
N ASP A 20 -8.57 18.27 -3.36
CA ASP A 20 -8.88 18.05 -4.78
C ASP A 20 -8.71 16.57 -5.12
N LEU A 21 -9.84 15.85 -5.14
CA LEU A 21 -9.90 14.41 -5.38
C LEU A 21 -9.80 14.02 -6.87
N ARG A 22 -9.58 14.97 -7.80
CA ARG A 22 -9.47 14.63 -9.23
C ARG A 22 -8.31 13.69 -9.51
N LYS A 23 -7.18 13.85 -8.81
CA LYS A 23 -6.00 12.96 -8.93
C LYS A 23 -6.37 11.53 -8.53
N ASP A 24 -6.97 11.36 -7.35
CA ASP A 24 -7.43 10.07 -6.85
C ASP A 24 -8.46 9.43 -7.79
N CYS A 25 -9.40 10.21 -8.32
CA CYS A 25 -10.38 9.73 -9.28
C CYS A 25 -9.73 9.15 -10.55
N ARG A 26 -8.81 9.91 -11.18
CA ARG A 26 -8.08 9.43 -12.37
C ARG A 26 -7.23 8.21 -12.08
N LEU A 27 -6.64 8.11 -10.89
CA LEU A 27 -5.86 6.94 -10.50
C LEU A 27 -6.74 5.71 -10.24
N MET A 28 -7.95 5.88 -9.72
CA MET A 28 -8.92 4.77 -9.61
C MET A 28 -9.39 4.31 -10.99
N GLU A 29 -9.62 5.21 -11.94
CA GLU A 29 -9.90 4.85 -13.34
C GLU A 29 -8.73 4.06 -13.95
N LEU A 30 -7.49 4.52 -13.77
CA LEU A 30 -6.29 3.83 -14.22
C LEU A 30 -6.16 2.44 -13.59
N ASN A 31 -6.35 2.32 -12.27
CA ASN A 31 -6.35 1.03 -11.59
C ASN A 31 -7.44 0.10 -12.12
N GLY A 32 -8.62 0.63 -12.45
CA GLY A 32 -9.68 -0.09 -13.13
C GLY A 32 -9.26 -0.61 -14.52
N MET A 33 -8.51 0.17 -15.29
CA MET A 33 -7.94 -0.27 -16.56
C MET A 33 -6.86 -1.34 -16.37
N ILE A 34 -5.95 -1.16 -15.40
CA ILE A 34 -4.93 -2.16 -15.06
C ILE A 34 -5.59 -3.48 -14.66
N ASN A 35 -6.67 -3.46 -13.88
CA ASN A 35 -7.46 -4.65 -13.55
C ASN A 35 -8.00 -5.36 -14.79
N LYS A 36 -8.50 -4.62 -15.79
CA LYS A 36 -8.93 -5.21 -17.07
C LYS A 36 -7.77 -5.90 -17.80
N PHE A 37 -6.58 -5.30 -17.81
CA PHE A 37 -5.39 -5.94 -18.41
C PHE A 37 -4.94 -7.18 -17.63
N LEU A 38 -4.89 -7.10 -16.30
CA LEU A 38 -4.56 -8.23 -15.42
C LEU A 38 -5.53 -9.41 -15.61
N ALA A 39 -6.83 -9.14 -15.82
CA ALA A 39 -7.82 -10.17 -16.07
C ALA A 39 -7.70 -10.80 -17.48
N ARG A 40 -7.28 -10.03 -18.50
CA ARG A 40 -7.12 -10.52 -19.87
C ARG A 40 -5.89 -11.44 -20.02
N ASN A 41 -4.78 -11.09 -19.37
CA ASN A 41 -3.55 -11.86 -19.45
C ASN A 41 -3.65 -13.17 -18.63
N SER A 42 -3.34 -14.30 -19.26
CA SER A 42 -3.48 -15.63 -18.66
C SER A 42 -2.62 -15.82 -17.41
N GLU A 43 -1.37 -15.34 -17.43
CA GLU A 43 -0.41 -15.49 -16.33
C GLU A 43 -0.87 -14.76 -15.06
N THR A 44 -1.38 -13.54 -15.23
CA THR A 44 -1.88 -12.72 -14.12
C THR A 44 -3.27 -13.17 -13.65
N ARG A 45 -4.15 -13.60 -14.58
CA ARG A 45 -5.47 -14.14 -14.26
C ARG A 45 -5.39 -15.43 -13.45
N GLN A 46 -4.51 -16.37 -13.82
CA GLN A 46 -4.33 -17.63 -13.09
C GLN A 46 -3.92 -17.41 -11.63
N ARG A 47 -3.21 -16.30 -11.36
CA ARG A 47 -2.80 -15.89 -10.01
C ARG A 47 -3.81 -14.96 -9.33
N ALA A 48 -4.96 -14.70 -9.95
CA ALA A 48 -5.98 -13.77 -9.48
C ALA A 48 -5.41 -12.41 -9.06
N LEU A 49 -4.45 -11.87 -9.84
CA LEU A 49 -3.86 -10.56 -9.57
C LEU A 49 -4.89 -9.47 -9.86
N GLN A 50 -5.08 -8.57 -8.89
CA GLN A 50 -5.98 -7.44 -8.99
C GLN A 50 -5.56 -6.34 -8.00
N ILE A 51 -6.00 -5.13 -8.29
CA ILE A 51 -5.95 -3.96 -7.43
C ILE A 51 -7.34 -3.76 -6.85
N ARG A 52 -7.46 -3.62 -5.53
CA ARG A 52 -8.72 -3.23 -4.91
C ARG A 52 -8.95 -1.74 -5.16
N THR A 53 -9.98 -1.41 -5.95
CA THR A 53 -10.41 -0.04 -6.23
C THR A 53 -11.57 0.36 -5.33
N TYR A 54 -11.78 1.66 -5.18
CA TYR A 54 -12.90 2.25 -4.45
C TYR A 54 -13.39 3.48 -5.22
N ALA A 55 -14.65 3.86 -5.03
CA ALA A 55 -15.22 5.01 -5.73
C ALA A 55 -14.68 6.34 -5.19
N VAL A 56 -14.37 7.26 -6.10
CA VAL A 56 -13.94 8.63 -5.82
C VAL A 56 -14.75 9.56 -6.71
N ILE A 57 -15.48 10.50 -6.10
CA ILE A 57 -16.34 11.44 -6.81
C ILE A 57 -15.91 12.87 -6.44
N PRO A 58 -15.09 13.53 -7.28
CA PRO A 58 -14.77 14.94 -7.06
C PRO A 58 -16.03 15.78 -7.28
N LEU A 59 -16.39 16.62 -6.31
CA LEU A 59 -17.54 17.52 -6.42
C LEU A 59 -17.09 18.95 -6.78
N SER A 60 -15.92 19.35 -6.30
CA SER A 60 -15.30 20.66 -6.55
C SER A 60 -13.79 20.56 -6.34
N GLU A 61 -13.07 21.68 -6.51
CA GLU A 61 -11.63 21.80 -6.19
C GLU A 61 -11.33 21.72 -4.70
N LYS A 62 -12.35 21.86 -3.85
CA LYS A 62 -12.22 21.90 -2.40
C LYS A 62 -13.02 20.78 -1.72
N GLY A 63 -13.29 19.71 -2.44
CA GLY A 63 -13.84 18.52 -1.82
C GLY A 63 -14.55 17.59 -2.77
N GLY A 64 -14.78 16.39 -2.24
CA GLY A 64 -15.59 15.38 -2.89
C GLY A 64 -15.86 14.22 -1.95
N LEU A 65 -16.32 13.12 -2.54
CA LEU A 65 -16.73 11.93 -1.82
C LEU A 65 -15.78 10.77 -2.13
N LEU A 66 -15.44 10.01 -1.10
CA LEU A 66 -14.67 8.79 -1.17
C LEU A 66 -15.49 7.64 -0.59
N GLU A 67 -15.49 6.50 -1.26
CA GLU A 67 -15.97 5.26 -0.68
C GLU A 67 -14.98 4.76 0.38
N TRP A 68 -15.49 4.48 1.57
CA TRP A 68 -14.71 3.84 2.61
C TRP A 68 -14.49 2.37 2.28
N VAL A 69 -13.23 1.95 2.31
CA VAL A 69 -12.84 0.58 2.02
C VAL A 69 -13.20 -0.33 3.20
N SER A 70 -14.33 -1.02 3.09
CA SER A 70 -14.86 -1.87 4.17
C SER A 70 -13.90 -3.00 4.56
N HIS A 71 -13.96 -3.38 5.84
CA HIS A 71 -13.14 -4.45 6.45
C HIS A 71 -11.64 -4.22 6.39
N THR A 72 -11.21 -2.97 6.25
CA THR A 72 -9.78 -2.63 6.27
C THR A 72 -9.39 -1.91 7.55
N GLU A 73 -8.14 -2.11 7.95
CA GLU A 73 -7.52 -1.42 9.08
C GLU A 73 -6.19 -0.79 8.65
N PRO A 74 -5.90 0.47 9.02
CA PRO A 74 -4.61 1.09 8.74
C PRO A 74 -3.45 0.31 9.36
N PHE A 75 -2.35 0.18 8.61
CA PHE A 75 -1.17 -0.56 9.04
C PHE A 75 -0.59 -0.01 10.34
N ARG A 76 -0.65 1.32 10.55
CA ARG A 76 -0.25 1.98 11.81
C ARG A 76 -1.03 1.47 13.02
N SER A 77 -2.35 1.33 12.87
CA SER A 77 -3.23 0.83 13.94
C SER A 77 -2.87 -0.62 14.29
N ILE A 78 -2.69 -1.46 13.25
CA ILE A 78 -2.27 -2.85 13.41
C ILE A 78 -0.93 -2.94 14.15
N LEU A 79 0.08 -2.19 13.70
CA LEU A 79 1.41 -2.21 14.32
C LEU A 79 1.37 -1.74 15.78
N THR A 80 0.62 -0.67 16.08
CA THR A 80 0.48 -0.17 17.46
C THR A 80 -0.06 -1.25 18.39
N LYS A 81 -1.11 -1.98 17.98
CA LYS A 81 -1.68 -3.08 18.77
C LYS A 81 -0.68 -4.22 18.98
N LEU A 82 0.00 -4.66 17.92
CA LEU A 82 0.97 -5.75 17.99
C LEU A 82 2.20 -5.40 18.85
N TYR A 83 2.65 -4.16 18.83
CA TYR A 83 3.75 -3.70 19.68
C TYR A 83 3.37 -3.65 21.15
N ILE A 84 2.13 -3.29 21.48
CA ILE A 84 1.58 -3.38 22.84
C ILE A 84 1.55 -4.85 23.29
N GLU A 85 1.04 -5.76 22.45
CA GLU A 85 1.01 -7.20 22.73
C GLU A 85 2.41 -7.82 22.91
N ALA A 86 3.42 -7.26 22.25
CA ALA A 86 4.82 -7.68 22.38
C ALA A 86 5.55 -7.05 23.58
N GLY A 87 4.85 -6.26 24.42
CA GLY A 87 5.44 -5.58 25.58
C GLY A 87 6.41 -4.45 25.22
N LYS A 88 6.34 -3.93 23.97
CA LYS A 88 7.18 -2.84 23.47
C LYS A 88 6.34 -1.75 22.81
N PRO A 89 5.49 -1.03 23.57
CA PRO A 89 4.65 0.02 23.01
C PRO A 89 5.47 1.13 22.34
N ILE A 90 4.89 1.76 21.32
CA ILE A 90 5.53 2.85 20.58
C ILE A 90 5.73 4.05 21.51
N ASN A 91 6.98 4.44 21.75
CA ASN A 91 7.33 5.60 22.57
C ASN A 91 7.86 6.75 21.70
N TRP A 92 7.03 7.76 21.50
CA TRP A 92 7.35 8.93 20.68
C TRP A 92 8.53 9.75 21.22
N ALA A 93 8.67 9.88 22.54
CA ALA A 93 9.76 10.63 23.13
C ALA A 93 11.11 9.95 22.89
N ALA A 94 11.18 8.63 23.07
CA ALA A 94 12.37 7.85 22.78
C ALA A 94 12.74 7.88 21.28
N MET A 95 11.73 7.75 20.40
CA MET A 95 11.91 7.85 18.95
C MET A 95 12.43 9.23 18.53
N SER A 96 11.87 10.30 19.07
CA SER A 96 12.29 11.67 18.77
C SER A 96 13.74 11.91 19.19
N LYS A 97 14.13 11.43 20.38
CA LYS A 97 15.52 11.52 20.87
C LYS A 97 16.52 10.74 20.00
N ALA A 98 16.11 9.61 19.42
CA ALA A 98 16.94 8.79 18.54
C ALA A 98 16.85 9.21 17.06
N ALA A 99 16.04 10.22 16.72
CA ALA A 99 15.83 10.62 15.33
C ALA A 99 17.11 11.23 14.73
N PRO A 100 17.41 10.94 13.46
CA PRO A 100 18.45 11.65 12.74
C PRO A 100 18.01 13.09 12.43
N GLU A 101 18.96 13.99 12.39
CA GLU A 101 18.76 15.35 11.88
C GLU A 101 18.87 15.37 10.35
N MET A 102 18.35 16.42 9.72
CA MET A 102 18.36 16.53 8.26
C MET A 102 19.80 16.63 7.72
N ASP A 103 20.65 17.36 8.43
CA ASP A 103 22.05 17.61 8.06
C ASP A 103 23.01 16.50 8.49
N ASP A 104 22.54 15.50 9.27
CA ASP A 104 23.36 14.34 9.65
C ASP A 104 23.89 13.61 8.40
N SER A 105 25.14 13.14 8.45
CA SER A 105 25.72 12.32 7.38
C SER A 105 24.99 10.97 7.23
N LEU A 106 25.14 10.32 6.08
CA LEU A 106 24.52 9.01 5.84
C LEU A 106 25.05 7.94 6.80
N GLU A 107 26.31 8.03 7.22
CA GLU A 107 26.94 7.13 8.17
C GLU A 107 26.29 7.26 9.55
N VAL A 108 26.07 8.49 10.03
CA VAL A 108 25.39 8.76 11.31
C VAL A 108 23.95 8.28 11.26
N LYS A 109 23.22 8.59 10.17
CA LYS A 109 21.85 8.11 9.94
C LYS A 109 21.78 6.58 9.95
N ARG A 110 22.74 5.92 9.29
CA ARG A 110 22.84 4.46 9.24
C ARG A 110 23.15 3.86 10.62
N ASP A 111 24.08 4.44 11.36
CA ASP A 111 24.44 3.99 12.70
C ASP A 111 23.25 4.10 13.66
N LYS A 112 22.61 5.27 13.73
CA LYS A 112 21.36 5.47 14.49
C LYS A 112 20.32 4.43 14.10
N PHE A 113 20.12 4.19 12.80
CA PHE A 113 19.15 3.20 12.34
C PHE A 113 19.49 1.78 12.82
N LEU A 114 20.72 1.32 12.61
CA LEU A 114 21.15 -0.05 12.91
C LEU A 114 21.23 -0.33 14.40
N ASN A 115 21.80 0.60 15.17
CA ASN A 115 22.16 0.38 16.57
C ASN A 115 21.11 0.90 17.55
N GLN A 116 20.29 1.89 17.17
CA GLN A 116 19.25 2.44 18.04
C GLN A 116 17.84 2.04 17.58
N TRP A 117 17.50 2.24 16.31
CA TRP A 117 16.13 2.00 15.81
C TRP A 117 15.78 0.52 15.62
N LEU A 118 16.67 -0.28 15.03
CA LEU A 118 16.36 -1.69 14.78
C LEU A 118 16.06 -2.48 16.07
N PRO A 119 16.81 -2.33 17.18
CA PRO A 119 16.57 -3.05 18.44
C PRO A 119 15.28 -2.62 19.17
N MET A 120 14.88 -1.35 19.04
CA MET A 120 13.64 -0.84 19.64
C MET A 120 12.40 -1.55 19.08
N PHE A 121 12.43 -1.90 17.79
CA PHE A 121 11.26 -2.37 17.07
C PHE A 121 11.43 -3.82 16.56
N PRO A 122 11.03 -4.85 17.30
CA PRO A 122 11.05 -6.22 16.79
C PRO A 122 10.07 -6.42 15.63
N ILE A 123 10.28 -7.48 14.85
CA ILE A 123 9.36 -7.85 13.76
C ILE A 123 8.11 -8.48 14.37
N VAL A 124 7.01 -7.72 14.39
CA VAL A 124 5.72 -8.19 14.95
C VAL A 124 4.66 -8.46 13.89
N PHE A 125 4.79 -7.88 12.70
CA PHE A 125 3.71 -7.88 11.70
C PHE A 125 3.23 -9.26 11.24
N PRO A 126 4.08 -10.30 11.07
CA PRO A 126 3.59 -11.64 10.70
C PRO A 126 2.54 -12.21 11.66
N ARG A 127 2.57 -11.79 12.93
CA ARG A 127 1.60 -12.21 13.96
C ARG A 127 0.18 -11.74 13.65
N TRP A 128 0.02 -10.63 12.92
CA TRP A 128 -1.30 -10.17 12.48
C TRP A 128 -2.04 -11.24 11.69
N PHE A 129 -1.38 -11.89 10.73
CA PHE A 129 -2.00 -12.95 9.93
C PHE A 129 -2.43 -14.14 10.81
N LEU A 130 -1.64 -14.50 11.82
CA LEU A 130 -1.97 -15.59 12.74
C LEU A 130 -3.17 -15.24 13.63
N ASN A 131 -3.21 -14.00 14.14
CA ASN A 131 -4.29 -13.52 15.01
C ASN A 131 -5.61 -13.37 14.22
N THR A 132 -5.55 -12.86 12.98
CA THR A 132 -6.73 -12.59 12.15
C THR A 132 -7.26 -13.83 11.43
N PHE A 133 -6.37 -14.75 11.03
CA PHE A 133 -6.73 -15.96 10.29
C PHE A 133 -6.26 -17.20 11.05
N PRO A 134 -7.00 -17.67 12.08
CA PRO A 134 -6.58 -18.82 12.89
C PRO A 134 -6.66 -20.15 12.14
N ASN A 135 -7.51 -20.26 11.11
CA ASN A 135 -7.60 -21.45 10.27
C ASN A 135 -6.39 -21.51 9.31
N PRO A 136 -5.62 -22.62 9.25
CA PRO A 136 -4.40 -22.72 8.43
C PRO A 136 -4.62 -22.46 6.93
N SER A 137 -5.71 -22.95 6.35
CA SER A 137 -6.03 -22.75 4.94
C SER A 137 -6.40 -21.30 4.65
N ALA A 138 -7.17 -20.67 5.54
CA ALA A 138 -7.50 -19.25 5.45
C ALA A 138 -6.25 -18.37 5.62
N TRP A 139 -5.39 -18.70 6.59
CA TRP A 139 -4.10 -18.03 6.80
C TRP A 139 -3.21 -18.08 5.58
N TYR A 140 -3.04 -19.27 4.99
CA TYR A 140 -2.22 -19.45 3.80
C TYR A 140 -2.77 -18.62 2.63
N SER A 141 -4.07 -18.67 2.41
CA SER A 141 -4.76 -17.92 1.35
C SER A 141 -4.65 -16.40 1.57
N ALA A 142 -4.79 -15.94 2.81
CA ALA A 142 -4.67 -14.53 3.18
C ALA A 142 -3.25 -14.00 2.99
N ARG A 143 -2.24 -14.77 3.38
CA ARG A 143 -0.83 -14.43 3.14
C ARG A 143 -0.50 -14.41 1.64
N GLU A 144 -1.07 -15.33 0.86
CA GLU A 144 -0.88 -15.33 -0.59
C GLU A 144 -1.56 -14.12 -1.25
N CYS A 145 -2.77 -13.77 -0.81
CA CYS A 145 -3.48 -12.55 -1.21
C CYS A 145 -2.66 -11.29 -0.88
N TYR A 146 -2.08 -11.22 0.32
CA TYR A 146 -1.15 -10.16 0.71
C TYR A 146 0.03 -10.06 -0.26
N ALA A 147 0.75 -11.16 -0.50
CA ALA A 147 1.91 -11.16 -1.37
C ALA A 147 1.57 -10.71 -2.81
N ARG A 148 0.43 -11.16 -3.33
CA ARG A 148 -0.07 -10.81 -4.67
C ARG A 148 -0.44 -9.32 -4.76
N THR A 149 -1.27 -8.83 -3.84
CA THR A 149 -1.73 -7.42 -3.84
C THR A 149 -0.57 -6.45 -3.57
N CYS A 150 0.33 -6.80 -2.64
CA CYS A 150 1.54 -6.04 -2.37
C CYS A 150 2.44 -5.97 -3.61
N ALA A 151 2.64 -7.07 -4.34
CA ALA A 151 3.43 -7.08 -5.56
C ALA A 151 2.82 -6.21 -6.67
N VAL A 152 1.50 -6.32 -6.91
CA VAL A 152 0.81 -5.54 -7.93
C VAL A 152 0.93 -4.04 -7.63
N MET A 153 0.58 -3.61 -6.42
CA MET A 153 0.65 -2.19 -6.07
C MET A 153 2.09 -1.66 -5.97
N SER A 154 3.07 -2.48 -5.61
CA SER A 154 4.48 -2.07 -5.63
C SER A 154 4.96 -1.76 -7.04
N MET A 155 4.62 -2.61 -8.02
CA MET A 155 5.03 -2.39 -9.41
C MET A 155 4.27 -1.25 -10.08
N VAL A 156 2.96 -1.15 -9.83
CA VAL A 156 2.14 -0.04 -10.34
C VAL A 156 2.58 1.29 -9.71
N GLY A 157 2.78 1.32 -8.40
CA GLY A 157 3.28 2.50 -7.68
C GLY A 157 4.66 2.92 -8.17
N TYR A 158 5.57 1.98 -8.42
CA TYR A 158 6.89 2.28 -8.99
C TYR A 158 6.79 2.94 -10.37
N VAL A 159 5.98 2.40 -11.29
CA VAL A 159 5.79 2.98 -12.63
C VAL A 159 5.15 4.37 -12.56
N LEU A 160 4.25 4.60 -11.61
CA LEU A 160 3.60 5.89 -11.40
C LEU A 160 4.43 6.90 -10.60
N GLY A 161 5.53 6.48 -9.98
CA GLY A 161 6.26 7.32 -9.02
C GLY A 161 5.40 7.70 -7.81
N LEU A 162 4.65 6.73 -7.26
CA LEU A 162 3.79 6.89 -6.08
C LEU A 162 4.65 6.98 -4.81
N GLY A 163 4.63 8.14 -4.16
CA GLY A 163 5.28 8.42 -2.88
C GLY A 163 4.29 8.49 -1.71
N ASP A 164 4.75 8.99 -0.57
CA ASP A 164 3.98 9.20 0.66
C ASP A 164 3.29 7.92 1.17
N ARG A 165 4.01 6.79 1.08
CA ARG A 165 3.50 5.48 1.51
C ARG A 165 3.75 5.25 3.00
N HIS A 166 3.33 6.17 3.86
CA HIS A 166 3.39 5.94 5.32
C HIS A 166 2.37 4.88 5.77
N THR A 167 2.45 4.46 7.03
CA THR A 167 1.66 3.34 7.56
C THR A 167 0.15 3.62 7.71
N GLU A 168 -0.31 4.84 7.47
CA GLU A 168 -1.76 5.14 7.49
C GLU A 168 -2.36 5.04 6.08
N ASN A 169 -1.55 5.27 5.04
CA ASN A 169 -1.93 5.12 3.63
C ASN A 169 -1.90 3.66 3.13
N LEU A 170 -1.49 2.73 3.98
CA LEU A 170 -1.52 1.29 3.73
C LEU A 170 -2.58 0.65 4.61
N LEU A 171 -3.65 0.17 4.01
CA LEU A 171 -4.75 -0.52 4.71
C LEU A 171 -4.68 -2.02 4.46
N PHE A 172 -4.98 -2.82 5.47
CA PHE A 172 -5.01 -4.27 5.38
C PHE A 172 -6.42 -4.78 5.53
N ASP A 173 -6.85 -5.63 4.59
CA ASP A 173 -8.16 -6.27 4.57
C ASP A 173 -8.20 -7.44 5.57
N ALA A 174 -8.96 -7.28 6.65
CA ALA A 174 -9.09 -8.29 7.69
C ALA A 174 -9.92 -9.52 7.27
N GLN A 175 -10.63 -9.48 6.13
CA GLN A 175 -11.37 -10.64 5.61
C GLN A 175 -10.54 -11.48 4.64
N ARG A 176 -9.68 -10.84 3.84
CA ARG A 176 -8.94 -11.51 2.76
C ARG A 176 -7.43 -11.47 2.89
N GLY A 177 -6.89 -10.65 3.80
CA GLY A 177 -5.46 -10.44 4.00
C GLY A 177 -4.78 -9.54 2.94
N GLY A 178 -5.55 -8.95 2.02
CA GLY A 178 -5.00 -8.11 0.95
C GLY A 178 -4.52 -6.74 1.43
N LEU A 179 -3.54 -6.17 0.73
CA LEU A 179 -3.07 -4.79 0.92
C LEU A 179 -3.86 -3.83 0.00
N VAL A 180 -4.28 -2.71 0.55
CA VAL A 180 -4.96 -1.62 -0.17
C VAL A 180 -4.18 -0.33 0.07
N HIS A 181 -3.85 0.38 -0.99
CA HIS A 181 -3.26 1.72 -0.90
C HIS A 181 -4.39 2.75 -0.98
N VAL A 182 -4.31 3.77 -0.12
CA VAL A 182 -5.21 4.93 -0.15
C VAL A 182 -4.37 6.21 -0.19
N ASP A 183 -5.05 7.32 -0.49
CA ASP A 183 -4.47 8.66 -0.66
C ASP A 183 -3.38 8.70 -1.74
N PHE A 184 -3.67 9.28 -2.90
CA PHE A 184 -2.74 9.30 -4.01
C PHE A 184 -2.27 10.72 -4.38
N ALA A 185 -2.21 11.63 -3.39
CA ALA A 185 -1.76 12.99 -3.61
C ALA A 185 -0.31 13.08 -4.16
N CYS A 186 0.57 12.18 -3.72
CA CYS A 186 1.98 12.14 -4.09
C CYS A 186 2.26 11.12 -5.21
N VAL A 187 2.10 11.53 -6.47
CA VAL A 187 2.41 10.72 -7.67
C VAL A 187 3.40 11.42 -8.59
N PHE A 188 3.88 10.74 -9.63
CA PHE A 188 4.84 11.25 -10.62
C PHE A 188 6.16 11.76 -10.01
N ASN A 189 6.67 11.02 -9.02
CA ASN A 189 7.93 11.31 -8.33
C ASN A 189 7.95 12.64 -7.55
N THR A 190 6.79 13.21 -7.22
CA THR A 190 6.68 14.36 -6.30
C THR A 190 7.26 14.06 -4.91
N GLY A 191 7.40 12.79 -4.52
CA GLY A 191 8.08 12.39 -3.29
C GLY A 191 9.57 12.76 -3.26
N LEU A 192 10.20 12.93 -4.43
CA LEU A 192 11.60 13.36 -4.53
C LEU A 192 11.78 14.86 -4.23
N THR A 193 10.70 15.65 -4.33
CA THR A 193 10.74 17.10 -4.09
C THR A 193 10.39 17.48 -2.65
N LEU A 194 10.11 16.50 -1.79
CA LEU A 194 9.84 16.72 -0.38
C LEU A 194 11.13 17.17 0.35
N PRO A 195 11.01 17.90 1.48
CA PRO A 195 12.17 18.27 2.30
C PRO A 195 13.03 17.07 2.73
N TRP A 196 12.37 15.93 2.98
CA TRP A 196 13.01 14.62 3.10
C TRP A 196 12.68 13.80 1.85
N PRO A 197 13.57 13.73 0.85
CA PRO A 197 13.29 13.04 -0.40
C PRO A 197 13.08 11.54 -0.20
N GLU A 198 11.99 11.01 -0.77
CA GLU A 198 11.72 9.57 -0.75
C GLU A 198 12.50 8.86 -1.88
N LEU A 199 13.72 8.43 -1.57
CA LEU A 199 14.59 7.74 -2.55
C LEU A 199 14.22 6.27 -2.80
N VAL A 200 13.29 5.71 -2.02
CA VAL A 200 12.86 4.32 -2.16
C VAL A 200 11.77 4.18 -3.23
N PRO A 201 11.83 3.16 -4.10
CA PRO A 201 10.90 3.03 -5.22
C PRO A 201 9.46 2.66 -4.81
N PHE A 202 9.33 1.99 -3.67
CA PHE A 202 8.06 1.62 -3.03
C PHE A 202 8.36 1.12 -1.61
N ARG A 203 7.32 1.01 -0.78
CA ARG A 203 7.46 0.56 0.60
C ARG A 203 7.50 -0.97 0.71
N LEU A 204 8.65 -1.51 1.13
CA LEU A 204 8.81 -2.93 1.47
C LEU A 204 9.78 -3.12 2.65
N THR A 205 9.32 -2.78 3.86
CA THR A 205 10.15 -2.81 5.07
C THR A 205 10.37 -4.23 5.60
N ARG A 206 11.29 -4.41 6.58
CA ARG A 206 11.56 -5.71 7.21
C ARG A 206 10.31 -6.43 7.75
N GLY A 207 9.35 -5.68 8.32
CA GLY A 207 8.10 -6.24 8.82
C GLY A 207 7.21 -6.77 7.70
N MET A 208 7.11 -6.02 6.61
CA MET A 208 6.38 -6.44 5.41
C MET A 208 7.03 -7.65 4.75
N GLN A 209 8.36 -7.67 4.62
CA GLN A 209 9.09 -8.81 4.06
C GLN A 209 8.89 -10.07 4.88
N ALA A 210 8.97 -9.99 6.22
CA ALA A 210 8.74 -11.13 7.09
C ALA A 210 7.31 -11.71 6.95
N ALA A 211 6.32 -10.85 6.68
CA ALA A 211 4.94 -11.28 6.48
C ALA A 211 4.70 -12.02 5.15
N LEU A 212 5.62 -11.91 4.17
CA LEU A 212 5.57 -12.72 2.94
C LEU A 212 5.83 -14.21 3.20
N GLY A 213 6.39 -14.55 4.38
CA GLY A 213 6.72 -15.91 4.77
C GLY A 213 8.22 -16.24 4.58
N PRO A 214 8.59 -17.53 4.65
CA PRO A 214 9.99 -17.94 4.73
C PRO A 214 10.82 -17.61 3.47
N ALA A 215 10.18 -17.58 2.30
CA ALA A 215 10.81 -17.21 1.04
C ALA A 215 10.95 -15.68 0.87
N LEU A 216 10.49 -14.88 1.84
CA LEU A 216 10.52 -13.42 1.81
C LEU A 216 10.04 -12.86 0.45
N HIS A 217 10.79 -11.92 -0.12
CA HIS A 217 10.48 -11.33 -1.42
C HIS A 217 10.73 -12.29 -2.59
N GLU A 218 11.61 -13.28 -2.45
CA GLU A 218 11.98 -14.22 -3.53
C GLU A 218 10.85 -15.19 -3.92
N GLY A 219 9.85 -15.37 -3.06
CA GLY A 219 8.73 -16.28 -3.28
C GLY A 219 7.64 -15.78 -4.23
N VAL A 220 6.39 -15.77 -3.74
CA VAL A 220 5.21 -15.36 -4.52
C VAL A 220 5.34 -13.91 -4.97
N PHE A 221 5.89 -13.04 -4.13
CA PHE A 221 6.07 -11.62 -4.41
C PHE A 221 6.88 -11.38 -5.70
N ARG A 222 8.13 -11.87 -5.79
CA ARG A 222 8.98 -11.69 -6.98
C ARG A 222 8.35 -12.24 -8.26
N ARG A 223 7.67 -13.39 -8.19
CA ARG A 223 6.97 -13.97 -9.36
C ARG A 223 5.83 -13.07 -9.82
N CYS A 224 5.03 -12.54 -8.90
CA CYS A 224 3.95 -11.60 -9.22
C CYS A 224 4.51 -10.28 -9.77
N CYS A 225 5.58 -9.73 -9.17
CA CYS A 225 6.24 -8.52 -9.68
C CYS A 225 6.70 -8.67 -11.13
N LYS A 226 7.34 -9.80 -11.47
CA LYS A 226 7.77 -10.09 -12.86
C LYS A 226 6.59 -10.13 -13.83
N ALA A 227 5.52 -10.84 -13.47
CA ALA A 227 4.33 -10.95 -14.33
C ALA A 227 3.67 -9.59 -14.55
N VAL A 228 3.52 -8.79 -13.48
CA VAL A 228 2.93 -7.44 -13.54
C VAL A 228 3.82 -6.50 -14.37
N MET A 229 5.13 -6.45 -14.12
CA MET A 229 6.04 -5.59 -14.90
C MET A 229 6.10 -5.97 -16.37
N LYS A 230 6.08 -7.26 -16.71
CA LYS A 230 6.01 -7.73 -18.09
C LYS A 230 4.72 -7.25 -18.78
N LEU A 231 3.60 -7.32 -18.07
CA LEU A 231 2.31 -6.82 -18.55
C LEU A 231 2.31 -5.30 -18.71
N LEU A 232 2.78 -4.55 -17.71
CA LEU A 232 2.83 -3.08 -17.76
C LEU A 232 3.74 -2.59 -18.89
N ARG A 233 4.90 -3.21 -19.10
CA ARG A 233 5.79 -2.87 -20.23
C ARG A 233 5.14 -3.11 -21.59
N ARG A 234 4.33 -4.16 -21.73
CA ARG A 234 3.67 -4.50 -22.99
C ARG A 234 2.43 -3.63 -23.25
N GLU A 235 1.55 -3.52 -22.27
CA GLU A 235 0.22 -2.93 -22.44
C GLU A 235 0.18 -1.45 -22.02
N VAL A 236 0.91 -1.08 -20.97
CA VAL A 236 0.84 0.26 -20.35
C VAL A 236 1.88 1.22 -20.93
N CYS A 237 3.03 0.74 -21.41
CA CYS A 237 3.98 1.58 -22.14
C CYS A 237 3.37 2.14 -23.46
N LEU A 238 2.51 1.34 -24.11
CA LEU A 238 1.69 1.78 -25.25
C LEU A 238 0.55 2.74 -24.84
N PHE A 239 0.12 2.70 -23.58
CA PHE A 239 -0.95 3.53 -23.03
C PHE A 239 -0.43 4.91 -22.60
N PHE A 240 0.71 4.99 -21.92
CA PHE A 240 1.34 6.29 -21.59
C PHE A 240 1.72 7.07 -22.84
N THR A 241 2.24 6.40 -23.88
CA THR A 241 2.58 7.03 -25.17
C THR A 241 1.36 7.47 -26.00
N ARG A 242 0.15 6.94 -25.74
CA ARG A 242 -1.06 7.29 -26.50
C ARG A 242 -2.11 8.08 -25.73
N THR A 243 -2.08 8.10 -24.40
CA THR A 243 -3.23 8.55 -23.59
C THR A 243 -2.89 9.55 -22.51
N LEU A 244 -1.65 9.58 -22.00
CA LEU A 244 -1.22 10.53 -20.96
C LEU A 244 -0.31 11.65 -21.49
N PHE A 245 0.25 11.49 -22.69
CA PHE A 245 0.91 12.56 -23.45
C PHE A 245 0.29 12.67 -24.85
N PRO A 246 -0.94 13.20 -25.00
CA PRO A 246 -1.35 13.73 -26.28
C PRO A 246 -0.68 15.11 -26.44
N PHE A 247 0.35 15.18 -27.29
CA PHE A 247 1.13 16.37 -27.66
C PHE A 247 2.23 16.80 -26.69
#